data_AF-F9DKC8-F1
#
_entry.id   AF-F9DKC8-F1
#
_cell.length_a   1.000
_cell.length_b   1.000
_cell.length_c   1.000
_cell.angle_alpha   90.00
_cell.angle_beta   90.00
_cell.angle_gamma   90.00
#
_symmetry.space_group_name_H-M   'P 1'
#
loop_
_entity.id
_entity.type
_entity.pdbx_description
1 polymer ?
#
loop_
_entity_poly.entity_id
_entity_poly.type
_entity_poly.pdbx_seq_one_letter_code
_entity_poly.pdbx_strand_id
1 'polypeptide(L)'
;MMIKVTYFLIIIMKIDSLYSGLKLLILGVILNYISGCTNLLDTTSPSYIKAYTHTEDLYIKKDDFLKVAKSKKVESYQDICSLLDSNRYNFSYLYIPPRIPISIPNGLKEKEALFYVTLVDILPDLLIKHKVLIYNSKSNKKVRYYYKVNHGEIYFYLNDGTLFYSSVQSIID
;
A
#
# COMPACT_ATOMS: atom_id res chain seq x y z
N MET A 1 7.21 -7.30 18.89
CA MET A 1 7.89 -8.51 18.37
C MET A 1 9.42 -8.39 18.40
N MET A 2 10.00 -7.29 17.90
CA MET A 2 11.45 -7.02 17.92
C MET A 2 12.11 -7.20 19.30
N ILE A 3 11.52 -6.65 20.38
CA ILE A 3 12.11 -6.75 21.73
C ILE A 3 12.33 -8.21 22.16
N LYS A 4 11.36 -9.10 21.89
CA LYS A 4 11.46 -10.53 22.26
C LYS A 4 12.57 -11.25 21.48
N VAL A 5 12.80 -10.86 20.23
CA VAL A 5 13.86 -11.43 19.36
C VAL A 5 15.25 -10.99 19.84
N THR A 6 15.40 -9.73 20.25
CA THR A 6 16.66 -9.20 20.79
C THR A 6 17.07 -9.92 22.08
N TYR A 7 16.13 -10.18 23.00
CA TYR A 7 16.41 -10.93 24.23
C TYR A 7 16.84 -12.39 23.94
N PHE A 8 16.20 -13.04 22.97
CA PHE A 8 16.52 -14.42 22.58
C PHE A 8 17.93 -14.55 21.99
N LEU A 9 18.36 -13.59 21.16
CA LEU A 9 19.71 -13.52 20.60
C LEU A 9 20.79 -13.34 21.67
N ILE A 10 20.54 -12.46 22.65
CA ILE A 10 21.48 -12.21 23.77
C ILE A 10 21.67 -13.48 24.62
N ILE A 11 20.60 -14.25 24.84
CA ILE A 11 20.66 -15.51 25.60
C ILE A 11 21.51 -16.55 24.86
N ILE A 12 21.29 -16.74 23.55
CA ILE A 12 22.03 -17.73 22.74
C ILE A 12 23.52 -17.40 22.65
N MET A 13 23.87 -16.12 22.49
CA MET A 13 25.27 -15.69 22.42
C MET A 13 26.03 -15.94 23.72
N LYS A 14 25.35 -15.87 24.89
CA LYS A 14 25.92 -16.07 26.23
C LYS A 14 26.08 -17.52 26.68
N ILE A 15 25.61 -18.49 25.91
CA ILE A 15 25.78 -19.91 26.26
C ILE A 15 27.17 -20.36 25.79
N ASP A 16 28.11 -20.56 26.71
CA ASP A 16 29.50 -20.90 26.39
C ASP A 16 29.68 -22.34 25.87
N SER A 17 28.71 -23.23 26.13
CA SER A 17 28.72 -24.62 25.64
C SER A 17 28.39 -24.77 24.16
N LEU A 18 27.95 -23.69 23.50
CA LEU A 18 27.60 -23.68 22.09
C LEU A 18 28.85 -23.39 21.24
N TYR A 19 29.23 -24.35 20.40
CA TYR A 19 30.35 -24.23 19.47
C TYR A 19 30.17 -22.98 18.56
N SER A 20 31.26 -22.25 18.30
CA SER A 20 31.23 -20.96 17.59
C SER A 20 30.55 -21.04 16.21
N GLY A 21 30.77 -22.13 15.47
CA GLY A 21 30.11 -22.39 14.20
C GLY A 21 28.59 -22.57 14.32
N LEU A 22 28.11 -23.20 15.39
CA LEU A 22 26.67 -23.40 15.63
C LEU A 22 25.98 -22.08 16.01
N LYS A 23 26.65 -21.20 16.77
CA LYS A 23 26.17 -19.84 17.06
C LYS A 23 26.00 -19.02 15.78
N LEU A 24 26.97 -19.09 14.87
CA LEU A 24 26.92 -18.41 13.56
C LEU A 24 25.79 -18.93 12.68
N LEU A 25 25.54 -20.25 12.69
CA LEU A 25 24.48 -20.86 11.90
C LEU A 25 23.09 -20.47 12.43
N ILE A 26 22.89 -20.46 13.75
CA ILE A 26 21.64 -19.99 14.38
C ILE A 26 21.41 -18.50 14.08
N LEU A 27 22.46 -17.66 14.18
CA LEU A 27 22.37 -16.25 13.82
C LEU A 27 21.98 -16.06 12.34
N GLY A 28 22.58 -16.84 11.44
CA GLY A 28 22.24 -16.83 10.02
C GLY A 28 20.78 -17.20 9.75
N VAL A 29 20.26 -18.24 10.41
CA VAL A 29 18.85 -18.67 10.28
C VAL A 29 17.90 -17.60 10.82
N ILE A 30 18.22 -16.98 11.96
CA ILE A 30 17.40 -15.91 12.55
C ILE A 30 17.41 -14.66 11.66
N LEU A 31 18.57 -14.24 11.15
CA LEU A 31 18.67 -13.11 10.23
C LEU A 31 17.90 -13.38 8.93
N ASN A 32 17.96 -14.62 8.42
CA ASN A 32 17.21 -15.02 7.23
C ASN A 32 15.70 -15.03 7.49
N TYR A 33 15.28 -15.54 8.65
CA TYR A 33 13.88 -15.51 9.11
C TYR A 33 13.36 -14.09 9.31
N ILE A 34 14.13 -13.20 9.93
CA ILE A 34 13.77 -11.78 10.07
C ILE A 34 13.70 -11.11 8.69
N SER A 35 14.63 -11.40 7.78
CA SER A 35 14.58 -10.87 6.40
C SER A 35 13.34 -11.38 5.66
N GLY A 36 12.94 -12.64 5.86
CA GLY A 36 11.69 -13.21 5.35
C GLY A 36 10.44 -12.59 5.95
N CYS A 37 10.48 -12.21 7.23
CA CYS A 37 9.40 -11.51 7.93
C CYS A 37 9.23 -10.04 7.54
N THR A 38 10.12 -9.43 6.75
CA THR A 38 9.97 -8.01 6.33
C THR A 38 9.03 -7.80 5.14
N ASN A 39 8.53 -8.88 4.50
CA ASN A 39 7.75 -8.76 3.27
C ASN A 39 6.27 -9.13 3.37
N LEU A 40 5.81 -9.69 4.49
CA LEU A 40 4.37 -9.78 4.73
C LEU A 40 3.90 -8.47 5.35
N LEU A 41 3.42 -7.57 4.49
CA LEU A 41 2.32 -6.70 4.90
C LEU A 41 1.26 -7.61 5.50
N ASP A 42 0.88 -7.37 6.76
CA ASP A 42 -0.32 -7.96 7.31
C ASP A 42 -1.49 -7.36 6.51
N THR A 43 -1.85 -8.02 5.40
CA THR A 43 -2.75 -7.51 4.36
C THR A 43 -4.19 -7.32 4.85
N THR A 44 -4.44 -7.63 6.12
CA THR A 44 -5.68 -7.49 6.87
C THR A 44 -5.62 -6.31 7.86
N SER A 45 -4.51 -5.57 7.93
CA SER A 45 -4.36 -4.45 8.85
C SER A 45 -5.41 -3.37 8.56
N PRO A 46 -6.26 -2.99 9.55
CA PRO A 46 -7.31 -2.00 9.37
C PRO A 46 -6.76 -0.59 9.11
N SER A 47 -5.44 -0.40 9.12
CA SER A 47 -4.77 0.87 8.85
C SER A 47 -4.58 1.17 7.36
N TYR A 48 -4.85 0.20 6.48
CA TYR A 48 -4.70 0.37 5.03
C TYR A 48 -6.05 0.35 4.31
N ILE A 49 -6.14 1.17 3.28
CA ILE A 49 -7.10 1.05 2.18
C ILE A 49 -6.44 0.12 1.17
N LYS A 50 -7.12 -0.99 0.85
CA LYS A 50 -6.73 -1.85 -0.27
C LYS A 50 -7.46 -1.36 -1.53
N ALA A 51 -6.78 -1.34 -2.66
CA ALA A 51 -7.36 -1.16 -3.98
C ALA A 51 -6.61 -2.09 -4.95
N TYR A 52 -7.12 -2.26 -6.16
CA TYR A 52 -6.42 -3.06 -7.16
C TYR A 52 -6.61 -2.46 -8.56
N THR A 53 -5.59 -2.64 -9.40
CA THR A 53 -5.66 -2.37 -10.84
C THR A 53 -5.86 -3.71 -11.56
N HIS A 54 -5.25 -3.93 -12.73
CA HIS A 54 -5.42 -5.22 -13.43
C HIS A 54 -4.63 -6.37 -12.78
N THR A 55 -3.36 -6.14 -12.45
CA THR A 55 -2.46 -7.19 -11.94
C THR A 55 -1.78 -6.83 -10.63
N GLU A 56 -2.07 -5.64 -10.09
CA GLU A 56 -1.42 -5.09 -8.92
C GLU A 56 -2.42 -4.71 -7.84
N ASP A 57 -2.13 -5.18 -6.63
CA ASP A 57 -2.76 -4.76 -5.39
C ASP A 57 -2.04 -3.49 -4.88
N LEU A 58 -2.82 -2.46 -4.58
CA LEU A 58 -2.37 -1.20 -4.00
C LEU A 58 -2.78 -1.13 -2.54
N TYR A 59 -1.82 -0.78 -1.68
CA TYR A 59 -2.04 -0.57 -0.26
C TYR A 59 -1.68 0.86 0.10
N ILE A 60 -2.69 1.60 0.55
CA ILE A 60 -2.61 3.02 0.88
C ILE A 60 -2.86 3.17 2.37
N LYS A 61 -1.97 3.83 3.12
CA LYS A 61 -2.24 4.11 4.53
C LYS A 61 -3.42 5.08 4.65
N LYS A 62 -4.39 4.76 5.50
CA LYS A 62 -5.54 5.63 5.78
C LYS A 62 -5.09 7.04 6.18
N ASP A 63 -4.04 7.15 7.01
CA ASP A 63 -3.50 8.44 7.45
C ASP A 63 -2.92 9.29 6.29
N ASP A 64 -2.15 8.67 5.39
CA ASP A 64 -1.58 9.37 4.23
C ASP A 64 -2.71 9.83 3.29
N PHE A 65 -3.73 8.99 3.08
CA PHE A 65 -4.92 9.33 2.29
C PHE A 65 -5.71 10.50 2.90
N LEU A 66 -6.06 10.42 4.20
CA LEU A 66 -6.80 11.46 4.91
C LEU A 66 -6.02 12.78 4.95
N LYS A 67 -4.69 12.72 5.10
CA LYS A 67 -3.85 13.92 5.05
C LYS A 67 -3.96 14.65 3.71
N VAL A 68 -3.94 13.92 2.60
CA VAL A 68 -4.10 14.52 1.27
C VAL A 68 -5.55 15.00 1.06
N ALA A 69 -6.55 14.20 1.44
CA ALA A 69 -7.96 14.58 1.33
C ALA A 69 -8.27 15.89 2.08
N LYS A 70 -7.74 16.04 3.30
CA LYS A 70 -7.85 17.26 4.08
C LYS A 70 -7.17 18.44 3.40
N SER A 71 -6.00 18.23 2.80
CA SER A 71 -5.26 19.31 2.12
C SER A 71 -5.97 19.81 0.86
N LYS A 72 -6.68 18.92 0.15
CA LYS A 72 -7.51 19.25 -1.02
C LYS A 72 -8.89 19.81 -0.66
N LYS A 73 -9.20 20.01 0.64
CA LYS A 73 -10.49 20.50 1.12
C LYS A 73 -11.70 19.74 0.55
N VAL A 74 -11.58 18.42 0.41
CA VAL A 74 -12.68 17.57 -0.07
C VAL A 74 -13.94 17.81 0.77
N GLU A 75 -15.03 18.26 0.15
CA GLU A 75 -16.27 18.65 0.85
C GLU A 75 -16.82 17.51 1.72
N SER A 76 -16.64 16.27 1.28
CA SER A 76 -17.09 15.05 1.93
C SER A 76 -16.08 14.43 2.91
N TYR A 77 -15.08 15.19 3.34
CA TYR A 77 -14.01 14.69 4.22
C TYR A 77 -14.53 13.97 5.46
N GLN A 78 -15.58 14.50 6.13
CA GLN A 78 -16.13 13.89 7.34
C GLN A 78 -16.88 12.57 7.06
N ASP A 79 -17.57 12.47 5.93
CA ASP A 79 -18.20 11.23 5.50
C ASP A 79 -17.15 10.16 5.19
N ILE A 80 -16.03 10.55 4.57
CA ILE A 80 -14.90 9.68 4.26
C ILE A 80 -14.22 9.18 5.55
N CYS A 81 -13.97 10.04 6.53
CA CYS A 81 -13.45 9.63 7.84
C CYS A 81 -14.37 8.59 8.49
N SER A 82 -15.67 8.90 8.56
CA SER A 82 -16.67 8.02 9.17
C SER A 82 -16.74 6.65 8.48
N LEU A 83 -16.62 6.63 7.15
CA LEU A 83 -16.61 5.43 6.33
C LEU A 83 -15.37 4.57 6.62
N LEU A 84 -14.18 5.18 6.69
CA LEU A 84 -12.93 4.49 6.98
C LEU A 84 -12.83 3.97 8.42
N ASP A 85 -13.44 4.67 9.38
CA ASP A 85 -13.48 4.29 10.80
C ASP A 85 -14.47 3.14 11.07
N SER A 86 -15.52 3.03 10.26
CA SER A 86 -16.59 2.07 10.49
C SER A 86 -16.13 0.60 10.43
N ASN A 87 -14.93 0.29 9.91
CA ASN A 87 -14.37 -1.05 9.63
C ASN A 87 -15.30 -1.98 8.81
N ARG A 88 -16.53 -1.56 8.49
CA ARG A 88 -17.53 -2.25 7.70
C ARG A 88 -17.15 -2.30 6.23
N TYR A 89 -16.36 -1.32 5.80
CA TYR A 89 -15.86 -1.26 4.45
C TYR A 89 -14.41 -1.75 4.42
N ASN A 90 -14.27 -3.07 4.47
CA ASN A 90 -13.10 -3.69 3.87
C ASN A 90 -13.25 -3.48 2.36
N PHE A 91 -12.72 -2.37 1.85
CA PHE A 91 -12.65 -2.03 0.43
C PHE A 91 -11.67 -2.96 -0.28
N SER A 92 -11.77 -4.28 -0.08
CA SER A 92 -10.88 -5.26 -0.66
C SER A 92 -10.95 -5.29 -2.19
N TYR A 93 -11.91 -4.57 -2.79
CA TYR A 93 -12.24 -4.67 -4.20
C TYR A 93 -12.59 -3.32 -4.89
N LEU A 94 -11.88 -2.22 -4.58
CA LEU A 94 -11.97 -1.05 -5.48
C LEU A 94 -11.08 -1.27 -6.70
N TYR A 95 -11.71 -1.65 -7.81
CA TYR A 95 -11.06 -1.69 -9.11
C TYR A 95 -10.82 -0.26 -9.61
N ILE A 96 -9.56 0.05 -9.85
CA ILE A 96 -9.15 1.30 -10.47
C ILE A 96 -8.71 0.96 -11.89
N PRO A 97 -9.47 1.37 -12.92
CA PRO A 97 -9.06 1.11 -14.28
C PRO A 97 -7.72 1.78 -14.55
N PRO A 98 -6.81 1.11 -15.29
CA PRO A 98 -5.46 1.59 -15.50
C PRO A 98 -5.38 2.81 -16.43
N ARG A 99 -6.49 3.17 -17.09
CA ARG A 99 -6.58 4.23 -18.09
C ARG A 99 -7.77 5.14 -17.82
N ILE A 100 -7.58 6.40 -18.17
CA ILE A 100 -8.66 7.39 -18.26
C ILE A 100 -9.52 7.08 -19.50
N PRO A 101 -10.84 7.32 -19.46
CA PRO A 101 -11.61 7.86 -18.33
C PRO A 101 -11.92 6.80 -17.27
N ILE A 102 -11.86 7.22 -16.00
CA ILE A 102 -12.18 6.36 -14.86
C ILE A 102 -13.70 6.40 -14.66
N SER A 103 -14.38 5.27 -14.89
CA SER A 103 -15.81 5.12 -14.64
C SER A 103 -16.07 4.70 -13.20
N ILE A 104 -17.06 5.33 -12.54
CA ILE A 104 -17.54 4.88 -11.22
C ILE A 104 -18.16 3.48 -11.38
N PRO A 105 -17.74 2.48 -10.59
CA PRO A 105 -18.34 1.15 -10.63
C PRO A 105 -19.84 1.18 -10.36
N ASN A 106 -20.60 0.37 -11.11
CA ASN A 106 -22.04 0.22 -10.89
C ASN A 106 -22.33 -0.41 -9.53
N GLY A 107 -23.42 0.03 -8.89
CA GLY A 107 -23.91 -0.55 -7.64
C GLY A 107 -23.28 0.00 -6.36
N LEU A 108 -22.40 1.00 -6.46
CA LEU A 108 -21.92 1.74 -5.29
C LEU A 108 -23.03 2.61 -4.70
N LYS A 109 -23.16 2.59 -3.37
CA LYS A 109 -23.97 3.56 -2.64
C LYS A 109 -23.32 4.95 -2.74
N GLU A 110 -24.10 6.00 -2.51
CA GLU A 110 -23.64 7.39 -2.61
C GLU A 110 -22.31 7.66 -1.86
N LYS A 111 -22.20 7.24 -0.59
CA LYS A 111 -20.97 7.41 0.21
C LYS A 111 -19.78 6.60 -0.32
N GLU A 112 -20.03 5.44 -0.93
CA GLU A 112 -18.99 4.59 -1.51
C GLU A 112 -18.51 5.15 -2.85
N ALA A 113 -19.42 5.69 -3.66
CA ALA A 113 -19.10 6.39 -4.90
C ALA A 113 -18.27 7.64 -4.62
N LEU A 114 -18.64 8.40 -3.59
CA LEU A 114 -17.92 9.58 -3.13
C LEU A 114 -16.51 9.24 -2.64
N PHE A 115 -16.38 8.15 -1.88
CA PHE A 115 -15.08 7.62 -1.49
C PHE A 115 -14.25 7.19 -2.70
N TYR A 116 -14.85 6.47 -3.66
CA TYR A 116 -14.17 6.02 -4.88
C TYR A 116 -13.62 7.19 -5.71
N VAL A 117 -14.45 8.20 -5.96
CA VAL A 117 -14.05 9.41 -6.70
C VAL A 117 -12.91 10.12 -5.98
N THR A 118 -13.01 10.27 -4.67
CA THR A 118 -11.94 10.90 -3.87
C THR A 118 -10.65 10.09 -3.89
N LEU A 119 -10.75 8.76 -3.82
CA LEU A 119 -9.59 7.87 -3.93
C LEU A 119 -8.87 8.03 -5.26
N VAL A 120 -9.63 8.04 -6.36
CA VAL A 120 -9.11 8.21 -7.71
C VAL A 120 -8.42 9.56 -7.91
N ASP A 121 -8.99 10.64 -7.36
CA ASP A 121 -8.40 11.98 -7.47
C ASP A 121 -7.12 12.15 -6.64
N ILE A 122 -7.03 11.46 -5.50
CA ILE A 122 -5.89 11.54 -4.57
C ILE A 122 -4.77 10.56 -4.92
N LEU A 123 -5.09 9.45 -5.59
CA LEU A 123 -4.14 8.39 -5.89
C LEU A 123 -2.86 8.87 -6.61
N PRO A 124 -2.91 9.77 -7.62
CA PRO A 124 -1.71 10.29 -8.27
C PRO A 124 -0.75 10.99 -7.29
N ASP A 125 -1.26 11.82 -6.37
CA ASP A 125 -0.45 12.52 -5.37
C ASP A 125 0.26 11.55 -4.44
N LEU A 126 -0.44 10.47 -4.05
CA LEU A 126 0.12 9.42 -3.21
C LEU A 126 1.19 8.61 -3.95
N LEU A 127 0.95 8.28 -5.22
CA LEU A 127 1.90 7.54 -6.05
C LEU A 127 3.18 8.37 -6.31
N ILE A 128 3.04 9.66 -6.64
CA ILE A 128 4.19 10.56 -6.86
C ILE A 128 5.05 10.67 -5.59
N LYS A 129 4.41 10.69 -4.41
CA LYS A 129 5.09 10.75 -3.10
C LYS A 129 5.58 9.38 -2.61
N HIS A 130 5.44 8.32 -3.41
CA HIS A 130 5.78 6.94 -3.04
C HIS A 130 5.11 6.45 -1.73
N LYS A 131 3.87 6.91 -1.48
CA LYS A 131 3.06 6.55 -0.31
C LYS A 131 2.14 5.35 -0.53
N VAL A 132 2.21 4.74 -1.71
CA VAL A 132 1.45 3.55 -2.07
C VAL A 132 2.39 2.36 -2.17
N LEU A 133 2.05 1.27 -1.48
CA LEU A 133 2.74 0.00 -1.59
C LEU A 133 2.07 -0.83 -2.68
N ILE A 134 2.84 -1.31 -3.63
CA ILE A 134 2.34 -2.07 -4.79
C ILE A 134 2.82 -3.50 -4.70
N TYR A 135 1.90 -4.45 -4.84
CA TYR A 135 2.18 -5.89 -4.85
C TYR A 135 1.60 -6.50 -6.11
N ASN A 136 2.34 -7.41 -6.73
CA ASN A 136 1.78 -8.21 -7.83
C ASN A 136 0.77 -9.20 -7.24
N SER A 137 -0.48 -9.16 -7.70
CA SER A 137 -1.58 -9.91 -7.09
C SER A 137 -1.41 -11.43 -7.20
N LYS A 138 -0.66 -11.92 -8.20
CA LYS A 138 -0.40 -13.36 -8.40
C LYS A 138 0.74 -13.89 -7.54
N SER A 139 1.85 -13.15 -7.50
CA SER A 139 3.07 -13.60 -6.81
C SER A 139 3.19 -13.08 -5.38
N ASN A 140 2.33 -12.14 -4.97
CA ASN A 140 2.37 -11.42 -3.70
C ASN A 140 3.75 -10.80 -3.41
N LYS A 141 4.50 -10.44 -4.46
CA LYS A 141 5.79 -9.77 -4.34
C LYS A 141 5.59 -8.27 -4.45
N LYS A 142 6.25 -7.54 -3.55
CA LYS A 142 6.32 -6.08 -3.62
C LYS A 142 7.00 -5.66 -4.93
N VAL A 143 6.35 -4.76 -5.66
CA VAL A 143 6.84 -4.22 -6.93
C VAL A 143 7.24 -2.76 -6.75
N ARG A 144 8.27 -2.35 -7.48
CA ARG A 144 8.72 -0.96 -7.57
C ARG A 144 8.17 -0.32 -8.85
N TYR A 145 7.96 0.98 -8.80
CA TYR A 145 7.43 1.74 -9.91
C TYR A 145 8.12 3.10 -10.05
N TYR A 146 7.98 3.68 -11.23
CA TYR A 146 8.36 5.05 -11.56
C TYR A 146 7.22 5.72 -12.32
N TYR A 147 7.29 7.04 -12.51
CA TYR A 147 6.29 7.77 -13.30
C TYR A 147 6.94 8.67 -14.34
N LYS A 148 6.16 8.99 -15.38
CA LYS A 148 6.49 9.96 -16.42
C LYS A 148 5.32 10.92 -16.60
N VAL A 149 5.62 12.19 -16.84
CA VAL A 149 4.62 13.22 -17.13
C VAL A 149 4.73 13.59 -18.60
N ASN A 150 3.61 13.61 -19.32
CA ASN A 150 3.56 13.97 -20.73
C ASN A 150 2.24 14.68 -21.04
N HIS A 151 2.30 15.91 -21.56
CA HIS A 151 1.12 16.71 -21.95
C HIS A 151 -0.01 16.79 -20.89
N GLY A 152 0.33 16.96 -19.61
CA GLY A 152 -0.66 17.05 -18.52
C GLY A 152 -1.20 15.70 -18.02
N GLU A 153 -0.76 14.60 -18.62
CA GLU A 153 -1.01 13.24 -18.15
C GLU A 153 0.19 12.68 -17.40
N ILE A 154 -0.09 11.86 -16.40
CA ILE A 154 0.87 11.20 -15.53
C ILE A 154 0.71 9.70 -15.70
N TYR A 155 1.79 9.03 -16.09
CA TYR A 155 1.83 7.60 -16.37
C TYR A 155 2.71 6.91 -15.35
N PHE A 156 2.18 5.90 -14.68
CA PHE A 156 2.87 5.10 -13.68
C PHE A 156 3.21 3.73 -14.23
N TYR A 157 4.50 3.42 -14.24
CA TYR A 157 5.06 2.20 -14.79
C TYR A 157 5.71 1.36 -13.70
N LEU A 158 5.54 0.06 -13.77
CA LEU A 158 6.35 -0.89 -13.02
C LEU A 158 7.79 -0.86 -13.55
N ASN A 159 8.73 -1.34 -12.75
CA ASN A 159 10.15 -1.37 -13.12
C ASN A 159 10.46 -2.18 -14.40
N ASP A 160 9.58 -3.10 -14.80
CA ASP A 160 9.71 -3.86 -16.05
C ASP A 160 9.17 -3.09 -17.28
N GLY A 161 8.69 -1.86 -17.10
CA GLY A 161 8.13 -1.02 -18.16
C GLY A 161 6.62 -1.17 -18.36
N THR A 162 5.95 -2.02 -17.60
CA THR A 162 4.49 -2.20 -17.69
C THR A 162 3.76 -0.98 -17.15
N LEU A 163 2.88 -0.37 -17.95
CA LEU A 163 1.97 0.68 -17.49
C LEU A 163 0.87 0.05 -16.63
N PHE A 164 0.79 0.43 -15.35
CA PHE A 164 -0.25 -0.10 -14.44
C PHE A 164 -1.31 0.94 -14.07
N TYR A 165 -1.01 2.24 -14.18
CA TYR A 165 -1.97 3.30 -13.91
C TYR A 165 -1.60 4.57 -14.68
N SER A 166 -2.61 5.31 -15.13
CA SER A 166 -2.45 6.65 -15.69
C SER A 166 -3.51 7.58 -15.12
N SER A 167 -3.16 8.83 -14.91
CA SER A 167 -4.08 9.87 -14.47
C SER A 167 -3.80 11.20 -15.17
N VAL A 168 -4.76 12.11 -15.14
CA VAL A 168 -4.57 13.53 -15.50
C VAL A 168 -4.12 14.27 -14.24
N GLN A 169 -3.35 15.32 -14.42
CA GLN A 169 -2.87 16.14 -13.32
C GLN A 169 -4.04 16.91 -12.67
N SER A 170 -4.61 16.35 -11.59
CA SER A 170 -5.76 16.83 -10.77
C SER A 170 -6.99 17.33 -11.54
N ILE A 171 -8.15 16.71 -11.32
CA ILE A 171 -9.42 17.18 -11.93
C ILE A 171 -10.09 18.24 -11.03
N ILE A 172 -9.64 18.37 -9.77
CA ILE A 172 -10.18 19.31 -8.79
C ILE A 172 -9.18 20.45 -8.60
N ASP A 173 -9.61 21.67 -8.94
CA ASP A 173 -9.01 22.96 -8.54
C ASP A 173 -9.46 23.37 -7.12
#